data_AF-A0A7S0BVN4-F1
#
_entry.id   AF-A0A7S0BVN4-F1
#
_cell.length_a   1.000
_cell.length_b   1.000
_cell.length_c   1.000
_cell.angle_alpha   90.00
_cell.angle_beta   90.00
_cell.angle_gamma   90.00
#
_symmetry.space_group_name_H-M   'P 1'
#
loop_
_entity.id
_entity.type
_entity.pdbx_description
1 polymer ?
#
loop_
_entity_poly.entity_id
_entity_poly.type
_entity_poly.pdbx_seq_one_letter_code
_entity_poly.pdbx_strand_id
1 'polypeptide(L)'
;RLRSNEGFSEGGAGPEVAIVDLLLRNTEDSTTNSTQVLSKDYFSSLPAHDTMAKVQSLLLRGRREEAVLTALTGKQYGLAMIIASACDRHVFQLAARTYASEAMTTVCPLQTFSMLLTGADASNGLWKGVNENESDQQPSYLESTWRQHLSTILSNRIA
;
A
#
# COMPACT_ATOMS: atom_id res chain seq x y z
N ARG A 1 -29.13 -5.00 -12.17
CA ARG A 1 -27.91 -4.20 -11.96
C ARG A 1 -28.10 -3.47 -10.62
N LEU A 2 -27.74 -4.12 -9.52
CA LEU A 2 -27.95 -3.63 -8.15
C LEU A 2 -26.59 -3.20 -7.60
N ARG A 3 -26.24 -1.94 -7.81
CA ARG A 3 -25.23 -1.26 -7.00
C ARG A 3 -25.86 0.06 -6.60
N SER A 4 -26.35 0.11 -5.35
CA SER A 4 -26.70 1.37 -4.72
C SER A 4 -25.42 2.20 -4.66
N ASN A 5 -25.51 3.42 -5.18
CA ASN A 5 -24.44 4.39 -5.27
C ASN A 5 -24.51 5.36 -4.08
N GLU A 6 -24.91 4.87 -2.91
CA GLU A 6 -24.86 5.64 -1.68
C GLU A 6 -23.45 5.56 -1.12
N GLY A 7 -22.73 6.66 -1.33
CA GLY A 7 -21.42 6.90 -0.77
C GLY A 7 -21.46 6.66 0.74
N PHE A 8 -20.66 5.70 1.16
CA PHE A 8 -20.31 5.48 2.56
C PHE A 8 -19.61 6.75 3.04
N SER A 9 -20.31 7.59 3.80
CA SER A 9 -19.70 8.76 4.42
C SER A 9 -18.59 8.30 5.37
N GLU A 10 -17.35 8.61 5.00
CA GLU A 10 -16.22 8.58 5.90
C GLU A 10 -16.48 9.50 7.09
N GLY A 11 -16.69 8.91 8.26
CA GLY A 11 -16.63 9.64 9.52
C GLY A 11 -17.84 9.41 10.42
N GLY A 12 -17.66 8.53 11.41
CA GLY A 12 -18.39 8.58 12.67
C GLY A 12 -19.39 7.45 12.89
N ALA A 13 -19.06 6.57 13.85
CA ALA A 13 -19.97 5.81 14.72
C ALA A 13 -21.41 5.56 14.20
N GLY A 14 -21.53 4.93 13.02
CA GLY A 14 -22.82 4.46 12.50
C GLY A 14 -23.23 3.12 13.13
N PRO A 15 -24.52 2.77 13.12
CA PRO A 15 -25.00 1.46 13.57
C PRO A 15 -24.30 0.29 12.85
N GLU A 16 -23.82 0.50 11.62
CA GLU A 16 -23.07 -0.46 10.83
C GLU A 16 -21.76 -0.88 11.52
N VAL A 17 -21.06 0.06 12.15
CA VAL A 17 -19.82 -0.24 12.89
C VAL A 17 -20.12 -1.13 14.09
N ALA A 18 -21.20 -0.82 14.82
CA ALA A 18 -21.64 -1.63 15.96
C ALA A 18 -22.10 -3.04 15.55
N ILE A 19 -22.74 -3.17 14.38
CA ILE A 19 -23.11 -4.47 13.82
C ILE A 19 -21.86 -5.29 13.48
N VAL A 20 -20.87 -4.69 12.82
CA VAL A 20 -19.60 -5.36 12.49
C VAL A 20 -18.89 -5.80 13.76
N ASP A 21 -18.78 -4.93 14.77
CA ASP A 21 -18.16 -5.30 16.06
C ASP A 21 -18.92 -6.43 16.76
N LEU A 22 -20.25 -6.44 16.71
CA LEU A 22 -21.08 -7.54 17.24
C LEU A 22 -20.79 -8.87 16.50
N LEU A 23 -20.72 -8.84 15.17
CA LEU A 23 -20.42 -10.02 14.35
C LEU A 23 -19.02 -10.57 14.64
N LEU A 24 -18.04 -9.69 14.84
CA LEU A 24 -16.67 -10.08 15.19
C LEU A 24 -16.59 -10.65 16.60
N ARG A 25 -17.29 -10.07 17.57
CA ARG A 25 -17.31 -10.56 18.97
C ARG A 25 -17.85 -11.99 19.09
N ASN A 26 -18.85 -12.34 18.27
CA ASN A 26 -19.44 -13.69 18.29
C ASN A 26 -18.49 -14.80 17.81
N THR A 27 -17.39 -14.44 17.13
CA THR A 27 -16.34 -15.39 16.73
C THR A 27 -15.34 -15.70 17.85
N GLU A 28 -15.19 -14.81 18.83
CA GLU A 28 -14.31 -15.04 20.00
C GLU A 28 -14.97 -15.98 21.02
N ASP A 29 -16.30 -15.91 21.16
CA ASP A 29 -17.08 -16.72 22.10
C ASP A 29 -17.38 -18.15 21.60
N SER A 30 -17.19 -18.42 20.30
CA SER A 30 -17.50 -19.72 19.68
C SER A 30 -16.34 -20.72 19.69
N THR A 31 -15.27 -20.45 20.46
CA THR A 31 -14.08 -21.32 20.53
C THR A 31 -14.26 -22.57 21.40
N THR A 32 -15.45 -23.17 21.36
CA THR A 32 -15.65 -24.59 21.72
C THR A 32 -16.43 -25.25 20.59
N ASN A 33 -15.68 -25.88 19.68
CA ASN A 33 -16.16 -26.84 18.69
C ASN A 33 -16.91 -26.25 17.48
N SER A 34 -16.20 -25.87 16.41
CA SER A 34 -16.40 -26.50 15.09
C SER A 34 -15.46 -25.92 14.02
N THR A 35 -14.87 -26.84 13.27
CA THR A 35 -14.18 -26.71 11.96
C THR A 35 -12.91 -25.84 11.84
N GLN A 36 -11.79 -26.57 11.82
CA GLN A 36 -10.51 -26.18 11.27
C GLN A 36 -10.62 -25.52 9.89
N VAL A 37 -10.06 -24.31 9.75
CA VAL A 37 -9.31 -23.93 8.54
C VAL A 37 -8.10 -23.08 8.99
N LEU A 38 -6.91 -23.60 8.69
CA LEU A 38 -5.59 -22.96 8.71
C LEU A 38 -4.96 -22.61 10.08
N SER A 39 -4.39 -23.67 10.67
CA SER A 39 -3.07 -23.70 11.33
C SER A 39 -2.64 -22.49 12.17
N LYS A 40 -3.08 -22.49 13.43
CA LYS A 40 -2.71 -21.52 14.48
C LYS A 40 -1.26 -21.67 15.00
N ASP A 41 -0.50 -22.68 14.55
CA ASP A 41 0.72 -23.12 15.25
C ASP A 41 2.05 -22.96 14.49
N TYR A 42 2.13 -22.14 13.42
CA TYR A 42 3.39 -21.93 12.68
C TYR A 42 3.95 -20.50 12.64
N PHE A 43 3.34 -19.51 13.31
CA PHE A 43 3.73 -18.11 13.11
C PHE A 43 3.97 -17.28 14.38
N SER A 44 4.09 -17.89 15.55
CA SER A 44 4.22 -17.15 16.82
C SER A 44 5.61 -16.57 17.11
N SER A 45 6.43 -16.21 16.11
CA SER A 45 7.73 -15.56 16.38
C SER A 45 8.30 -14.64 15.29
N LEU A 46 7.47 -14.06 14.40
CA LEU A 46 7.97 -13.01 13.49
C LEU A 46 7.10 -11.74 13.54
N PRO A 47 7.70 -10.53 13.54
CA PRO A 47 6.97 -9.25 13.50
C PRO A 47 6.05 -9.10 12.28
N ALA A 48 6.27 -9.91 11.24
CA ALA A 48 5.41 -9.99 10.07
C ALA A 48 4.01 -10.58 10.36
N HIS A 49 3.88 -11.47 11.36
CA HIS A 49 2.59 -12.10 11.69
C HIS A 49 1.63 -11.13 12.39
N ASP A 50 2.16 -10.28 13.28
CA ASP A 50 1.37 -9.27 13.98
C ASP A 50 0.81 -8.22 13.00
N THR A 51 1.61 -7.85 12.00
CA THR A 51 1.17 -6.92 10.93
C THR A 51 0.01 -7.50 10.12
N MET A 52 0.08 -8.79 9.75
CA MET A 52 -0.96 -9.44 8.95
C MET A 52 -2.29 -9.56 9.71
N ALA A 53 -2.25 -9.93 10.99
CA ALA A 53 -3.44 -9.99 11.84
C ALA A 53 -4.11 -8.61 11.99
N LYS A 54 -3.29 -7.56 12.17
CA LYS A 54 -3.78 -6.18 12.24
C LYS A 54 -4.42 -5.71 10.93
N VAL A 55 -3.80 -6.01 9.79
CA VAL A 55 -4.35 -5.70 8.47
C VAL A 55 -5.69 -6.41 8.25
N GLN A 56 -5.79 -7.69 8.60
CA GLN A 56 -7.06 -8.44 8.51
C GLN A 56 -8.16 -7.81 9.38
N SER A 57 -7.84 -7.45 10.63
CA SER A 57 -8.79 -6.78 11.53
C SER A 57 -9.30 -5.44 10.95
N LEU A 58 -8.41 -4.64 10.36
CA LEU A 58 -8.77 -3.38 9.71
C LEU A 58 -9.68 -3.60 8.49
N LEU A 59 -9.39 -4.62 7.67
CA LEU A 59 -10.22 -4.98 6.52
C LEU A 59 -11.62 -5.44 6.92
N LEU A 60 -11.73 -6.27 7.98
CA LEU A 60 -13.03 -6.71 8.51
C LEU A 60 -13.90 -5.53 8.97
N ARG A 61 -13.26 -4.45 9.45
CA ARG A 61 -13.93 -3.20 9.86
C ARG A 61 -14.12 -2.20 8.72
N GLY A 62 -13.80 -2.56 7.48
CA GLY A 62 -13.92 -1.69 6.31
C GLY A 62 -12.87 -0.56 6.24
N ARG A 63 -11.90 -0.52 7.15
CA ARG A 63 -10.85 0.52 7.25
C ARG A 63 -9.71 0.23 6.27
N ARG A 64 -10.02 0.29 4.97
CA ARG A 64 -9.11 -0.12 3.89
C ARG A 64 -7.84 0.73 3.81
N GLU A 65 -7.95 2.06 3.94
CA GLU A 65 -6.79 2.95 3.85
C GLU A 65 -5.78 2.71 4.98
N GLU A 66 -6.28 2.53 6.20
CA GLU A 66 -5.44 2.21 7.35
C GLU A 66 -4.80 0.82 7.23
N ALA A 67 -5.50 -0.12 6.60
CA ALA A 67 -4.95 -1.42 6.28
C ALA A 67 -3.79 -1.31 5.27
N VAL A 68 -3.91 -0.43 4.26
CA VAL A 68 -2.81 -0.11 3.33
C VAL A 68 -1.62 0.49 4.08
N LEU A 69 -1.84 1.51 4.91
CA LEU A 69 -0.77 2.14 5.69
C LEU A 69 -0.08 1.13 6.63
N THR A 70 -0.87 0.28 7.30
CA THR A 70 -0.33 -0.78 8.17
C THR A 70 0.53 -1.76 7.37
N ALA A 71 0.07 -2.19 6.19
CA ALA A 71 0.86 -3.07 5.31
C ALA A 71 2.14 -2.40 4.80
N LEU A 72 2.10 -1.11 4.44
CA LEU A 72 3.28 -0.33 4.03
C LEU A 72 4.31 -0.22 5.15
N THR A 73 3.88 0.14 6.37
CA THR A 73 4.79 0.24 7.54
C THR A 73 5.43 -1.11 7.89
N GLY A 74 4.71 -2.22 7.68
CA GLY A 74 5.26 -3.57 7.81
C GLY A 74 6.13 -4.04 6.64
N LYS A 75 6.40 -3.17 5.65
CA LYS A 75 7.12 -3.48 4.41
C LYS A 75 6.50 -4.62 3.59
N GLN A 76 5.20 -4.86 3.76
CA GLN A 76 4.43 -5.85 3.00
C GLN A 76 3.83 -5.21 1.74
N TYR A 77 4.70 -4.71 0.85
CA TYR A 77 4.28 -3.89 -0.29
C TYR A 77 3.31 -4.60 -1.25
N GLY A 78 3.48 -5.91 -1.48
CA GLY A 78 2.55 -6.68 -2.30
C GLY A 78 1.13 -6.67 -1.73
N LEU A 79 1.00 -6.85 -0.41
CA LEU A 79 -0.29 -6.79 0.28
C LEU A 79 -0.88 -5.38 0.23
N ALA A 80 -0.05 -4.36 0.49
CA ALA A 80 -0.46 -2.97 0.40
C ALA A 80 -1.02 -2.62 -0.99
N MET A 81 -0.35 -3.05 -2.07
CA MET A 81 -0.78 -2.79 -3.44
C MET A 81 -2.08 -3.50 -3.81
N ILE A 82 -2.27 -4.76 -3.34
CA ILE A 82 -3.53 -5.49 -3.55
C ILE A 82 -4.69 -4.74 -2.86
N ILE A 83 -4.53 -4.35 -1.60
CA ILE A 83 -5.57 -3.63 -0.86
C ILE A 83 -5.83 -2.26 -1.50
N ALA A 84 -4.76 -1.53 -1.84
CA ALA A 84 -4.88 -0.20 -2.43
C ALA A 84 -5.54 -0.23 -3.81
N SER A 85 -5.42 -1.31 -4.57
CA SER A 85 -6.13 -1.48 -5.86
C SER A 85 -7.66 -1.52 -5.73
N ALA A 86 -8.15 -1.87 -4.53
CA ALA A 86 -9.56 -1.85 -4.20
C ALA A 86 -9.99 -0.54 -3.50
N CYS A 87 -9.07 0.42 -3.34
CA CYS A 87 -9.32 1.74 -2.75
C CYS A 87 -9.45 2.80 -3.86
N ASP A 88 -9.57 4.06 -3.46
CA ASP A 88 -9.55 5.17 -4.40
C ASP A 88 -8.17 5.34 -5.04
N ARG A 89 -8.17 5.95 -6.23
CA ARG A 89 -6.96 6.15 -7.04
C ARG A 89 -5.82 6.80 -6.26
N HIS A 90 -6.13 7.76 -5.39
CA HIS A 90 -5.13 8.49 -4.61
C HIS A 90 -4.41 7.58 -3.59
N VAL A 91 -5.11 6.61 -2.99
CA VAL A 91 -4.54 5.62 -2.06
C VAL A 91 -3.60 4.67 -2.81
N PHE A 92 -3.99 4.23 -4.00
CA PHE A 92 -3.12 3.42 -4.86
C PHE A 92 -1.85 4.18 -5.27
N GLN A 93 -2.00 5.45 -5.67
CA GLN A 93 -0.87 6.30 -6.03
C GLN A 93 0.08 6.52 -4.85
N LEU A 94 -0.46 6.74 -3.65
CA LEU A 94 0.32 6.83 -2.42
C LEU A 94 1.11 5.55 -2.15
N ALA A 95 0.46 4.38 -2.16
CA ALA A 95 1.11 3.10 -1.89
C ALA A 95 2.22 2.77 -2.90
N ALA A 96 1.95 3.01 -4.18
CA ALA A 96 2.92 2.80 -5.25
C ALA A 96 4.12 3.76 -5.13
N ARG A 97 3.87 5.02 -4.74
CA ARG A 97 4.93 6.01 -4.49
C ARG A 97 5.80 5.61 -3.31
N THR A 98 5.18 5.24 -2.18
CA THR A 98 5.89 4.79 -0.97
C THR A 98 6.76 3.56 -1.28
N TYR A 99 6.23 2.59 -2.03
CA TYR A 99 7.03 1.45 -2.49
C TYR A 99 8.22 1.89 -3.34
N ALA A 100 8.02 2.75 -4.33
CA ALA A 100 9.09 3.22 -5.21
C ALA A 100 10.15 4.06 -4.48
N SER A 101 9.79 4.77 -3.40
CA SER A 101 10.74 5.53 -2.59
C SER A 101 11.50 4.67 -1.58
N GLU A 102 10.85 3.69 -0.95
CA GLU A 102 11.46 2.90 0.12
C GLU A 102 12.14 1.62 -0.35
N ALA A 103 11.64 0.99 -1.42
CA ALA A 103 12.20 -0.26 -1.94
C ALA A 103 13.36 -0.05 -2.92
N MET A 104 13.44 1.13 -3.56
CA MET A 104 14.48 1.42 -4.54
C MET A 104 15.57 2.28 -3.88
N THR A 105 16.74 1.68 -3.68
CA THR A 105 17.89 2.35 -3.06
C THR A 105 18.65 3.27 -4.01
N THR A 106 18.46 3.10 -5.32
CA THR A 106 19.16 3.87 -6.36
C THR A 106 18.17 4.44 -7.37
N VAL A 107 18.50 5.62 -7.87
CA VAL A 107 17.85 6.22 -9.02
C VAL A 107 17.92 5.25 -10.18
N CYS A 108 16.80 4.72 -10.64
CA CYS A 108 16.75 3.82 -11.79
C CYS A 108 15.55 4.13 -12.69
N PRO A 109 15.56 3.71 -13.96
CA PRO A 109 14.46 4.00 -14.87
C PRO A 109 13.10 3.49 -14.37
N LEU A 110 13.08 2.39 -13.61
CA LEU A 110 11.89 1.86 -12.96
C LEU A 110 11.32 2.81 -11.89
N GLN A 111 12.19 3.45 -11.11
CA GLN A 111 11.78 4.45 -10.12
C GLN A 111 11.14 5.66 -10.80
N THR A 112 11.77 6.15 -11.87
CA THR A 112 11.24 7.25 -12.69
C THR A 112 9.87 6.91 -13.25
N PHE A 113 9.72 5.71 -13.82
CA PHE A 113 8.45 5.25 -14.34
C PHE A 113 7.37 5.18 -13.24
N SER A 114 7.71 4.60 -12.09
CA SER A 114 6.78 4.44 -10.96
C SER A 114 6.33 5.79 -10.38
N MET A 115 7.25 6.75 -10.26
CA MET A 115 6.93 8.09 -9.76
C MET A 115 6.07 8.89 -10.75
N LEU A 116 6.33 8.77 -12.06
CA LEU A 116 5.49 9.41 -13.08
C LEU A 116 4.09 8.80 -13.15
N LEU A 117 4.00 7.46 -13.05
CA LEU A 117 2.72 6.75 -13.02
C LEU A 117 1.84 7.17 -11.83
N THR A 118 2.47 7.47 -10.70
CA THR A 118 1.76 7.89 -9.48
C THR A 118 1.39 9.36 -9.47
N GLY A 119 1.73 10.12 -10.52
CA GLY A 119 1.44 11.54 -10.61
C GLY A 119 2.31 12.40 -9.68
N ALA A 120 3.50 11.91 -9.31
CA ALA A 120 4.44 12.72 -8.55
C ALA A 120 4.91 13.88 -9.44
N ASP A 121 4.55 15.11 -9.06
CA ASP A 121 5.05 16.30 -9.73
C ASP A 121 6.58 16.36 -9.64
N ALA A 122 7.22 16.71 -10.75
CA ALA A 122 8.67 16.86 -10.83
C ALA A 122 9.24 17.83 -9.77
N SER A 123 8.41 18.77 -9.29
CA SER A 123 8.73 19.74 -8.23
C SER A 123 8.77 19.13 -6.82
N ASN A 124 8.04 18.04 -6.56
CA ASN A 124 7.86 17.46 -5.22
C ASN A 124 8.63 16.16 -5.00
N GLY A 125 9.68 15.92 -5.80
CA GLY A 125 10.70 14.95 -5.45
C GLY A 125 10.67 13.65 -6.21
N LEU A 126 10.62 13.72 -7.55
CA LEU A 126 11.01 12.60 -8.42
C LEU A 126 12.35 11.99 -7.97
N TRP A 127 13.24 12.84 -7.43
CA TRP A 127 14.58 12.49 -6.97
C TRP A 127 14.87 12.84 -5.50
N LYS A 128 13.89 13.35 -4.74
CA LYS A 128 14.12 13.89 -3.37
C LYS A 128 14.15 12.80 -2.28
N GLY A 129 14.07 11.53 -2.66
CA GLY A 129 14.10 10.39 -1.74
C GLY A 129 15.41 9.60 -1.76
N VAL A 130 16.36 9.97 -2.62
CA VAL A 130 17.70 9.38 -2.63
C VAL A 130 18.48 10.11 -1.57
N ASN A 131 19.01 9.37 -0.59
CA ASN A 131 19.69 9.88 0.60
C ASN A 131 20.36 11.23 0.35
N GLU A 132 20.09 12.25 1.17
CA GLU A 132 20.73 13.58 1.08
C GLU A 132 22.27 13.51 1.10
N ASN A 133 22.82 12.35 1.48
CA ASN A 133 24.24 12.02 1.48
C ASN A 133 24.82 11.62 0.10
N GLU A 134 23.98 11.31 -0.90
CA GLU A 134 24.35 10.97 -2.29
C GLU A 134 24.08 12.13 -3.28
N SER A 135 23.68 13.30 -2.78
CA SER A 135 23.40 14.50 -3.60
C SER A 135 24.59 14.90 -4.50
N ASP A 136 25.82 14.55 -4.13
CA ASP A 136 27.02 14.85 -4.92
C ASP A 136 27.25 13.88 -6.10
N GLN A 137 26.63 12.69 -6.10
CA GLN A 137 26.73 11.70 -7.19
C GLN A 137 25.55 11.77 -8.18
N GLN A 138 24.50 12.50 -7.81
CA GLN A 138 23.28 12.63 -8.60
C GLN A 138 23.48 13.25 -10.00
N PRO A 139 24.32 14.29 -10.19
CA PRO A 139 24.53 14.87 -11.52
C PRO A 139 25.24 13.90 -12.47
N SER A 140 26.29 13.24 -12.02
CA SER A 140 27.10 12.33 -12.84
C SER A 140 26.35 11.05 -13.19
N TYR A 141 25.53 10.53 -12.27
CA TYR A 141 24.65 9.40 -12.54
C TYR A 141 23.63 9.75 -13.64
N LEU A 142 22.91 10.86 -13.48
CA LEU A 142 21.88 11.27 -14.44
C LEU A 142 22.48 11.59 -15.82
N GLU A 143 23.67 12.19 -15.87
CA GLU A 143 24.41 12.42 -17.13
C GLU A 143 24.71 11.12 -17.87
N SER A 144 24.95 10.02 -17.16
CA SER A 144 25.21 8.71 -17.76
C SER A 144 23.94 7.91 -18.10
N THR A 145 22.82 8.15 -17.39
CA THR A 145 21.61 7.30 -17.49
C THR A 145 20.39 8.00 -18.08
N TRP A 146 20.41 9.31 -18.34
CA TRP A 146 19.25 10.08 -18.83
C TRP A 146 18.59 9.48 -20.07
N ARG A 147 19.37 8.86 -20.97
CA ARG A 147 18.83 8.19 -22.17
C ARG A 147 17.93 7.02 -21.81
N GLN A 148 18.28 6.25 -20.78
CA GLN A 148 17.49 5.12 -20.30
C GLN A 148 16.22 5.60 -19.60
N HIS A 149 16.32 6.64 -18.77
CA HIS A 149 15.17 7.28 -18.16
C HIS A 149 14.21 7.83 -19.22
N LEU A 150 14.71 8.58 -20.21
CA LEU A 150 13.92 9.13 -21.29
C LEU A 150 13.28 8.03 -22.15
N SER A 151 14.05 7.00 -22.51
CA SER A 151 13.53 5.84 -23.27
C SER A 151 12.37 5.17 -22.52
N THR A 152 12.50 5.00 -21.20
CA THR A 152 11.45 4.42 -20.36
C THR A 152 10.19 5.28 -20.35
N ILE A 153 10.34 6.60 -20.27
CA ILE A 153 9.21 7.55 -20.32
C ILE A 153 8.50 7.48 -21.67
N LEU A 154 9.27 7.57 -22.77
CA LEU A 154 8.72 7.61 -24.13
C LEU A 154 8.04 6.29 -24.51
N SER A 155 8.64 5.15 -24.14
CA SER A 155 8.13 3.83 -24.52
C SER A 155 6.88 3.41 -23.74
N ASN A 156 6.63 4.00 -22.57
CA ASN A 156 5.50 3.66 -21.71
C ASN A 156 4.47 4.78 -21.59
N ARG A 157 4.48 5.74 -22.53
CA ARG A 157 3.47 6.79 -22.58
C ARG A 157 2.13 6.18 -23.01
N ILE A 158 1.16 6.20 -22.11
CA ILE A 158 -0.21 5.76 -22.42
C ILE A 158 -0.86 6.90 -23.23
N ALA A 159 -1.40 6.56 -24.40
CA ALA A 159 -2.09 7.47 -25.32
C ALA A 159 -3.44 7.93 -24.76
#